data_AF-A0A382WGQ2-F1
#
_entry.id   AF-A0A382WGQ2-F1
#
_cell.length_a   1.000
_cell.length_b   1.000
_cell.length_c   1.000
_cell.angle_alpha   90.00
_cell.angle_beta   90.00
_cell.angle_gamma   90.00
#
_symmetry.space_group_name_H-M   'P 1'
#
loop_
_entity.id
_entity.type
_entity.pdbx_description
1 polymer ?
#
loop_
_entity_poly.entity_id
_entity_poly.type
_entity_poly.pdbx_seq_one_letter_code
_entity_poly.pdbx_strand_id
1 'polypeptide(L)' 'MQKSFDVVVIGGGPGGYVCAIRSAQLGLKTACVESRNTLGGV' A
#
# COMPACT_ATOMS: atom_id res chain seq x y z
N MET A 1 -18.17 8.43 4.40
CA MET A 1 -18.18 7.48 3.26
C MET A 1 -17.08 6.44 3.49
N GLN A 2 -17.43 5.18 3.75
CA GLN A 2 -16.43 4.11 3.88
C GLN A 2 -15.88 3.79 2.48
N LYS A 3 -14.55 3.89 2.30
CA LYS A 3 -13.89 3.37 1.10
C LYS A 3 -13.55 1.91 1.37
N SER A 4 -14.27 0.99 0.72
CA SER A 4 -13.85 -0.40 0.63
C SER A 4 -12.63 -0.50 -0.28
N PHE A 5 -11.64 -1.30 0.12
CA PHE A 5 -10.43 -1.66 -0.61
C PHE A 5 -10.36 -3.18 -0.72
N ASP A 6 -9.81 -3.68 -1.82
CA ASP A 6 -9.61 -5.11 -2.04
C ASP A 6 -8.34 -5.60 -1.34
N VAL A 7 -7.34 -4.73 -1.23
CA VAL A 7 -6.06 -5.00 -0.56
C VAL A 7 -5.65 -3.81 0.31
N VAL A 8 -5.20 -4.10 1.53
CA VAL A 8 -4.58 -3.13 2.43
C VAL A 8 -3.19 -3.63 2.79
N VAL A 9 -2.16 -2.85 2.42
CA VAL A 9 -0.75 -3.12 2.75
C VAL A 9 -0.34 -2.24 3.92
N ILE A 10 0.17 -2.87 4.99
CA ILE A 10 0.68 -2.18 6.18
C ILE A 10 2.21 -2.15 6.11
N GLY A 11 2.78 -0.95 6.10
CA GLY A 11 4.21 -0.68 5.94
C GLY A 11 4.57 -0.23 4.52
N GLY A 12 5.26 0.90 4.42
CA GLY A 12 5.72 1.55 3.19
C GLY A 12 7.21 1.32 2.89
N GLY A 13 7.79 0.22 3.39
CA GLY A 13 9.15 -0.20 3.05
C GLY A 13 9.25 -0.78 1.62
N PRO A 14 10.46 -1.14 1.15
CA PRO A 14 10.70 -1.66 -0.20
C PRO A 14 9.83 -2.85 -0.59
N GLY A 15 9.48 -3.73 0.36
CA GLY A 15 8.51 -4.81 0.09
C GLY A 15 7.06 -4.32 0.05
N GLY A 16 6.69 -3.41 0.95
CA GLY A 16 5.32 -2.96 1.15
C GLY A 16 4.80 -2.08 0.02
N TYR A 17 5.49 -1.00 -0.32
CA TYR A 17 5.01 -0.12 -1.40
C TYR A 17 5.06 -0.83 -2.76
N VAL A 18 6.02 -1.73 -2.99
CA VAL A 18 6.08 -2.53 -4.23
C VAL A 18 4.90 -3.49 -4.33
N CYS A 19 4.55 -4.17 -3.24
CA CYS A 19 3.35 -5.00 -3.16
C CYS A 19 2.07 -4.19 -3.45
N ALA A 20 1.97 -2.99 -2.89
CA ALA A 20 0.82 -2.11 -3.10
C ALA A 20 0.70 -1.64 -4.56
N ILE A 21 1.82 -1.23 -5.17
CA ILE A 21 1.89 -0.84 -6.59
C ILE A 21 1.49 -2.03 -7.47
N ARG A 22 2.04 -3.23 -7.20
CA ARG A 22 1.75 -4.40 -8.02
C ARG A 22 0.28 -4.81 -7.90
N SER A 23 -0.31 -4.74 -6.71
CA SER A 23 -1.73 -5.01 -6.48
C SER A 23 -2.61 -4.04 -7.26
N ALA A 24 -2.28 -2.74 -7.26
CA ALA A 24 -2.97 -1.73 -8.05
C ALA A 24 -2.87 -1.97 -9.56
N GLN A 25 -1.69 -2.37 -10.06
CA GLN A 25 -1.47 -2.71 -11.48
C GLN A 25 -2.29 -3.94 -11.93
N LEU A 26 -2.62 -4.85 -11.01
CA LEU A 26 -3.48 -6.00 -11.27
C LEU A 26 -4.98 -5.65 -11.19
N GLY A 27 -5.32 -4.37 -10.99
CA GLY A 27 -6.70 -3.88 -10.96
C GLY A 27 -7.36 -3.91 -9.58
N LEU A 28 -6.61 -4.26 -8.52
CA LEU A 28 -7.13 -4.27 -7.16
C LEU A 28 -7.14 -2.87 -6.57
N LYS A 29 -8.25 -2.47 -5.96
CA LYS A 29 -8.33 -1.20 -5.25
C LYS A 29 -7.52 -1.30 -3.96
N THR A 30 -6.30 -0.75 -4.01
CA THR A 30 -5.29 -0.98 -2.98
C THR A 30 -5.05 0.24 -2.11
N ALA A 31 -4.94 0.05 -0.79
CA ALA A 31 -4.43 1.04 0.15
C ALA A 31 -3.03 0.63 0.63
N CYS A 32 -2.10 1.59 0.68
CA CYS A 32 -0.81 1.44 1.33
C CYS A 32 -0.77 2.36 2.55
N VAL A 33 -0.49 1.82 3.73
CA VAL A 33 -0.52 2.56 4.99
C VAL A 33 0.88 2.52 5.61
N GLU A 34 1.47 3.69 5.82
CA GLU A 34 2.74 3.85 6.52
C GLU A 34 2.54 4.83 7.68
N SER A 35 3.18 4.51 8.80
CA SER A 35 3.17 5.31 10.03
C SER A 35 4.07 6.55 9.95
N ARG A 36 5.15 6.47 9.17
CA ARG A 36 6.09 7.56 8.95
C ARG A 36 5.67 8.46 7.80
N ASN A 37 6.20 9.69 7.80
CA ASN A 37 6.06 10.61 6.68
C ASN A 37 6.90 10.23 5.46
N THR A 38 7.82 9.28 5.59
CA THR A 38 8.68 8.80 4.51
C THR A 38 8.41 7.33 4.19
N LEU A 39 8.54 7.01 2.90
CA LEU A 39 8.57 5.62 2.42
C LEU A 39 10.01 5.12 2.38
N GLY A 40 10.20 3.80 2.32
CA GLY A 40 11.51 3.19 2.09
C GLY A 40 12.09 2.42 3.28
N GLY A 41 11.42 2.39 4.43
CA GLY A 41 11.81 1.51 5.54
C GLY A 41 12.92 2.08 6.43
N VAL A 42 13.73 3.02 5.94
CA VAL A 42 14.82 3.70 6.69
C VAL A 42 14.54 5.18 6.86
#